data_AF-A0A5J4S6S7-F1
#
_entry.id   AF-A0A5J4S6S7-F1
#
_cell.length_a   1.000
_cell.length_b   1.000
_cell.length_c   1.000
_cell.angle_alpha   90.00
_cell.angle_beta   90.00
_cell.angle_gamma   90.00
#
_symmetry.space_group_name_H-M   'P 1'
#
loop_
_entity.id
_entity.type
_entity.pdbx_description
1 polymer ?
#
loop_
_entity_poly.entity_id
_entity_poly.type
_entity_poly.pdbx_seq_one_letter_code
_entity_poly.pdbx_strand_id
1 'polypeptide(L)'
;MEEMNYEAILGMMSEINKKLDAIQANSKTKEIQSVNQNINPVVSKEEIEFIVKKQATIVGKYMEYTHQVQTGHHNKLLTSISGVKKQVEALPAPEKVSLELLMKLLPKPKKIAIYGFEFLRTSVIIFVLSLIAFFSVTLNIKQMDDYRALKTKYYQQTEYIYQMHHAEKG
;
A
#
# COMPACT_ATOMS: atom_id res chain seq x y z
N MET A 1 -13.91 -32.13 -20.95
CA MET A 1 -12.68 -31.38 -20.60
C MET A 1 -12.15 -32.11 -19.39
N GLU A 2 -11.07 -32.89 -19.54
CA GLU A 2 -10.49 -33.63 -18.41
C GLU A 2 -10.10 -32.62 -17.33
N GLU A 3 -10.63 -32.80 -16.12
CA GLU A 3 -10.21 -32.06 -14.94
C GLU A 3 -8.71 -32.31 -14.73
N MET A 4 -7.89 -31.32 -15.07
CA MET A 4 -6.49 -31.34 -14.67
C MET A 4 -6.44 -31.29 -13.14
N ASN A 5 -6.09 -32.41 -12.52
CA ASN A 5 -5.94 -32.52 -11.08
C ASN A 5 -4.75 -31.65 -10.64
N TYR A 6 -5.04 -30.41 -10.22
CA TYR A 6 -4.05 -29.43 -9.80
C TYR A 6 -3.23 -29.91 -8.60
N GLU A 7 -3.78 -30.73 -7.70
CA GLU A 7 -3.02 -31.34 -6.62
C GLU A 7 -1.99 -32.34 -7.16
N ALA A 8 -2.36 -33.13 -8.18
CA ALA A 8 -1.41 -34.02 -8.85
C ALA A 8 -0.29 -33.24 -9.56
N ILE A 9 -0.61 -32.10 -10.17
CA ILE A 9 0.38 -31.22 -10.83
C ILE A 9 1.34 -30.62 -9.80
N LEU A 10 0.82 -30.10 -8.68
CA LEU A 10 1.63 -29.54 -7.59
C LEU A 10 2.49 -30.62 -6.91
N GLY A 11 1.94 -31.82 -6.72
CA GLY A 11 2.68 -32.98 -6.21
C GLY A 11 3.85 -33.35 -7.13
N MET A 12 3.61 -33.43 -8.44
CA MET A 12 4.67 -33.69 -9.42
C MET A 12 5.74 -32.58 -9.45
N MET A 13 5.33 -31.31 -9.32
CA MET A 13 6.25 -30.17 -9.30
C MET A 13 7.13 -30.16 -8.04
N SER A 14 6.56 -30.54 -6.90
CA SER A 14 7.29 -30.74 -5.64
C SER A 14 8.31 -31.89 -5.72
N GLU A 15 7.93 -33.00 -6.35
CA GLU A 15 8.83 -34.14 -6.56
C GLU A 15 9.99 -33.79 -7.51
N ILE A 16 9.73 -33.04 -8.58
CA ILE A 16 10.75 -32.52 -9.49
C ILE A 16 11.71 -31.58 -8.76
N ASN A 17 11.21 -30.69 -7.91
CA ASN A 17 12.06 -29.79 -7.13
C ASN A 17 13.01 -30.57 -6.20
N LYS A 18 12.50 -31.59 -5.49
CA LYS A 18 13.34 -32.45 -4.65
C LYS A 18 14.43 -33.17 -5.45
N LYS A 19 14.14 -33.63 -6.66
CA LYS A 19 15.14 -34.27 -7.54
C LYS A 19 16.19 -33.26 -8.03
N LEU A 20 15.79 -32.03 -8.36
CA LEU A 20 16.71 -30.96 -8.75
C LEU A 20 17.63 -30.54 -7.59
N ASP A 21 17.09 -30.41 -6.38
CA ASP A 21 17.86 -30.12 -5.17
C ASP A 21 18.89 -31.22 -4.89
N ALA A 22 18.52 -32.49 -5.08
CA ALA A 22 19.43 -33.62 -4.92
C ALA A 22 20.56 -33.63 -5.97
N ILE A 23 20.25 -33.27 -7.22
CA ILE A 23 21.26 -33.13 -8.30
C ILE A 23 22.23 -31.99 -7.97
N GLN A 24 21.71 -30.85 -7.49
CA GLN A 24 22.52 -29.69 -7.11
C GLN A 24 23.37 -29.94 -5.85
N ALA A 25 22.86 -30.72 -4.90
CA ALA A 25 23.64 -31.16 -3.74
C ALA A 25 24.78 -32.09 -4.17
N ASN A 26 24.52 -33.04 -5.07
CA ASN A 26 25.56 -33.95 -5.59
C ASN A 26 26.60 -33.25 -6.47
N SER A 27 26.24 -32.20 -7.21
CA SER A 27 27.21 -31.42 -7.99
C SER A 27 28.17 -30.63 -7.09
N LYS A 28 27.69 -30.05 -5.98
CA LYS A 28 28.53 -29.40 -4.96
C LYS A 28 29.47 -30.40 -4.26
N THR A 29 29.02 -31.63 -3.99
CA THR A 29 29.87 -32.66 -3.39
C THR A 29 30.98 -33.12 -4.35
N LYS A 30 30.71 -33.17 -5.66
CA LYS A 30 31.69 -33.50 -6.70
C LYS A 30 32.75 -32.41 -6.93
N GLU A 31 32.45 -31.15 -6.67
CA GLU A 31 33.44 -30.05 -6.74
C GLU A 31 34.48 -30.11 -5.61
N ILE A 32 34.14 -30.71 -4.46
CA ILE A 32 35.02 -30.77 -3.28
C ILE A 32 35.90 -32.05 -3.27
N GLN A 33 35.49 -33.12 -3.97
CA GLN A 33 36.28 -34.36 -4.10
C GLN A 33 36.90 -34.52 -5.49
N SER A 34 38.19 -34.23 -5.57
CA SER A 34 39.04 -34.48 -6.75
C SER A 34 39.21 -35.99 -7.03
N VAL A 35 38.86 -36.38 -8.26
CA VAL A 35 39.51 -37.37 -9.13
C VAL A 35 39.83 -38.74 -8.50
N ASN A 36 38.82 -39.59 -8.27
CA ASN A 36 38.83 -41.04 -8.63
C ASN A 36 37.65 -41.88 -8.11
N GLN A 37 36.60 -41.29 -7.56
CA GLN A 37 35.40 -42.07 -7.24
C GLN A 37 34.44 -42.05 -8.43
N ASN A 38 34.25 -43.22 -9.05
CA ASN A 38 33.22 -43.45 -10.05
C ASN A 38 31.85 -43.45 -9.34
N ILE A 39 31.37 -42.25 -9.00
CA ILE A 39 30.05 -42.07 -8.39
C ILE A 39 29.04 -42.21 -9.52
N ASN A 40 28.41 -43.38 -9.60
CA ASN A 40 27.29 -43.64 -10.49
C ASN A 40 26.26 -42.50 -10.32
N PRO A 41 25.88 -41.79 -11.40
CA PRO A 41 24.88 -40.74 -11.30
C PRO A 41 23.56 -41.36 -10.83
N VAL A 42 22.98 -40.80 -9.77
CA VAL A 42 21.72 -41.25 -9.16
C VAL A 42 20.52 -41.08 -10.12
N VAL A 43 20.67 -40.29 -11.18
CA VAL A 43 19.61 -39.98 -12.16
C VAL A 43 20.21 -40.01 -13.55
N SER A 44 19.57 -40.71 -14.50
CA SER A 44 20.06 -40.81 -15.88
C SER A 44 19.79 -39.52 -16.68
N LYS A 45 20.55 -39.32 -17.76
CA LYS A 45 20.41 -38.15 -18.64
C LYS A 45 19.01 -38.07 -19.26
N GLU A 46 18.46 -39.23 -19.60
CA GLU A 46 17.13 -39.39 -20.18
C GLU A 46 16.04 -38.99 -19.19
N GLU A 47 16.23 -39.28 -17.90
CA GLU A 47 15.30 -38.89 -16.83
C GLU A 47 15.34 -37.38 -16.58
N ILE A 48 16.53 -36.75 -16.67
CA ILE A 48 16.68 -35.29 -16.60
C ILE A 48 15.98 -34.60 -17.79
N GLU A 49 16.19 -35.09 -19.02
CA GLU A 49 15.55 -34.52 -20.21
C GLU A 49 14.02 -34.65 -20.15
N PHE A 50 13.52 -35.80 -19.67
CA PHE A 50 12.09 -36.02 -19.44
C PHE A 50 11.51 -35.04 -18.41
N ILE A 51 12.23 -34.81 -17.30
CA ILE A 51 11.82 -33.84 -16.27
C ILE A 51 11.76 -32.43 -16.84
N VAL A 52 12.79 -31.98 -17.57
CA VAL A 52 12.83 -30.65 -18.19
C VAL A 52 11.69 -30.46 -19.18
N LYS A 53 11.44 -31.45 -20.05
CA LYS A 53 10.35 -31.40 -21.03
C LYS A 53 8.97 -31.36 -20.37
N LYS A 54 8.78 -32.14 -19.30
CA LYS A 54 7.53 -32.16 -18.53
C LYS A 54 7.31 -30.81 -17.83
N GLN A 55 8.35 -30.25 -17.21
CA GLN A 55 8.30 -28.95 -16.55
C GLN A 55 7.95 -27.82 -17.53
N ALA A 56 8.62 -27.78 -18.68
CA ALA A 56 8.34 -26.78 -19.73
C ALA A 56 6.88 -26.88 -20.24
N THR A 57 6.36 -28.10 -20.38
CA THR A 57 4.97 -28.34 -20.79
C THR A 57 3.97 -27.85 -19.75
N ILE A 58 4.21 -28.11 -18.46
CA ILE A 58 3.33 -27.67 -17.37
C ILE A 58 3.31 -26.14 -17.29
N VAL A 59 4.48 -25.50 -17.32
CA VAL A 59 4.59 -24.04 -17.30
C VAL A 59 3.90 -23.42 -18.50
N GLY A 60 4.08 -23.99 -19.71
CA GLY A 60 3.40 -23.53 -20.91
C GLY A 60 1.88 -23.58 -20.79
N LYS A 61 1.32 -24.72 -20.33
CA LYS A 61 -0.13 -24.87 -20.12
C LYS A 61 -0.68 -23.92 -19.06
N TYR A 62 0.05 -23.70 -17.98
CA TYR A 62 -0.33 -22.76 -16.93
C TYR A 62 -0.38 -21.33 -17.48
N MET A 63 0.65 -20.91 -18.23
CA MET A 63 0.72 -19.57 -18.79
C MET A 63 -0.38 -19.31 -19.82
N GLU A 64 -0.71 -20.30 -20.64
CA GLU A 64 -1.85 -20.23 -21.57
C GLU A 64 -3.19 -20.07 -20.84
N TYR A 65 -3.42 -20.88 -19.79
CA TYR A 65 -4.63 -20.78 -18.97
C TYR A 65 -4.76 -19.39 -18.33
N THR A 66 -3.71 -18.89 -17.68
CA THR A 66 -3.72 -17.56 -17.05
C THR A 66 -3.97 -16.46 -18.08
N HIS A 67 -3.36 -16.55 -19.27
CA HIS A 67 -3.58 -15.60 -20.35
C HIS A 67 -5.04 -15.61 -20.84
N GLN A 68 -5.65 -16.79 -21.02
CA GLN A 68 -7.05 -16.90 -21.42
C GLN A 68 -7.99 -16.30 -20.38
N VAL A 69 -7.77 -16.59 -19.09
CA VAL A 69 -8.56 -16.05 -17.98
C VAL A 69 -8.42 -14.51 -17.93
N GLN A 70 -7.20 -13.99 -18.02
CA GLN A 70 -6.94 -12.56 -17.99
C GLN A 70 -7.60 -11.83 -19.18
N THR A 71 -7.49 -12.39 -20.39
CA THR A 71 -8.13 -11.85 -21.59
C THR A 71 -9.65 -11.86 -21.45
N GLY A 72 -10.22 -12.94 -20.90
CA GLY A 72 -11.65 -13.03 -20.61
C GLY A 72 -12.15 -11.98 -19.63
N HIS A 73 -11.41 -11.74 -18.54
CA HIS A 73 -11.73 -10.68 -17.59
C HIS A 73 -11.63 -9.28 -18.20
N HIS A 74 -10.59 -9.02 -19.01
CA HIS A 74 -10.40 -7.74 -19.68
C HIS A 74 -11.55 -7.44 -20.65
N ASN A 75 -11.96 -8.43 -21.46
CA ASN A 75 -13.08 -8.27 -22.38
C ASN A 75 -14.42 -8.02 -21.67
N LYS A 76 -14.66 -8.70 -20.53
CA LYS A 76 -15.83 -8.43 -19.68
C LYS A 76 -15.82 -7.00 -19.15
N LEU A 77 -14.68 -6.54 -18.62
CA LEU A 77 -14.53 -5.18 -18.11
C LEU A 77 -14.78 -4.13 -19.19
N LEU A 78 -14.17 -4.29 -20.38
CA LEU A 78 -14.40 -3.40 -21.52
C LEU A 78 -15.88 -3.33 -21.91
N THR A 79 -16.54 -4.48 -21.96
CA THR A 79 -17.98 -4.56 -22.26
C THR A 79 -18.79 -3.80 -21.21
N SER A 80 -18.54 -4.02 -19.93
CA SER A 80 -19.21 -3.32 -18.83
C SER A 80 -18.99 -1.81 -18.87
N ILE A 81 -17.75 -1.35 -19.10
CA ILE A 81 -17.42 0.08 -19.24
C ILE A 81 -18.20 0.69 -20.41
N SER A 82 -18.23 0.01 -21.56
CA SER A 82 -18.97 0.47 -22.73
C SER A 82 -20.48 0.56 -22.46
N GLY A 83 -21.03 -0.38 -21.69
CA GLY A 83 -22.43 -0.37 -21.27
C GLY A 83 -22.74 0.79 -20.33
N VAL A 84 -21.90 1.03 -19.33
CA VAL A 84 -22.04 2.17 -18.41
C VAL A 84 -21.94 3.49 -19.17
N LYS A 85 -20.98 3.62 -20.10
CA LYS A 85 -20.84 4.82 -20.94
C LYS A 85 -22.13 5.13 -21.70
N LYS A 86 -22.75 4.13 -22.33
CA LYS A 86 -24.04 4.28 -23.02
C LYS A 86 -25.16 4.70 -22.08
N GLN A 87 -25.20 4.14 -20.87
CA GLN A 87 -26.20 4.53 -19.86
C GLN A 87 -26.00 6.00 -19.44
N VAL A 88 -24.76 6.43 -19.22
CA VAL A 88 -24.43 7.82 -18.88
C VAL A 88 -24.78 8.77 -20.03
N GLU A 89 -24.51 8.40 -21.27
CA GLU A 89 -24.89 9.19 -22.45
C GLU A 89 -26.42 9.27 -22.65
N ALA A 90 -27.17 8.26 -22.18
CA ALA A 90 -28.62 8.25 -22.20
C ALA A 90 -29.27 9.02 -21.04
N LEU A 91 -28.48 9.45 -20.03
CA LEU A 91 -29.00 10.30 -18.97
C LEU A 91 -29.36 11.68 -19.57
N PRO A 92 -30.49 12.26 -19.14
CA PRO A 92 -30.83 13.62 -19.54
C PRO A 92 -29.71 14.56 -19.12
N ALA A 93 -29.37 15.51 -20.00
CA ALA A 93 -28.41 16.55 -19.68
C ALA A 93 -28.84 17.20 -18.35
N PRO A 94 -27.91 17.42 -17.40
CA PRO A 94 -28.27 18.01 -16.12
C PRO A 94 -29.00 19.32 -16.40
N GLU A 95 -30.21 19.45 -15.85
CA GLU A 95 -30.93 20.72 -15.88
C GLU A 95 -29.95 21.79 -15.42
N LYS A 96 -29.71 22.79 -16.27
CA LYS A 96 -28.88 23.93 -15.92
C LYS A 96 -29.63 24.71 -14.86
N VAL A 97 -29.48 24.29 -13.60
CA VAL A 97 -29.95 25.06 -12.46
C VAL A 97 -29.17 26.36 -12.50
N SER A 98 -29.83 27.41 -12.97
CA SER A 98 -29.24 28.74 -13.07
C SER A 98 -28.81 29.17 -11.68
N LEU A 99 -27.52 29.42 -11.49
CA LEU A 99 -26.97 30.03 -10.28
C LEU A 99 -27.67 31.36 -9.96
N GLU A 100 -28.24 32.03 -10.96
CA GLU A 100 -29.02 33.25 -10.80
C GLU A 100 -30.34 33.02 -10.04
N LEU A 101 -30.99 31.87 -10.25
CA LEU A 101 -32.20 31.46 -9.51
C LEU A 101 -31.87 31.15 -8.05
N LEU A 102 -30.73 30.49 -7.81
CA LEU A 102 -30.20 30.26 -6.46
C LEU A 102 -29.81 31.58 -5.77
N MET A 103 -29.15 32.51 -6.47
CA MET A 103 -28.82 33.83 -5.94
C MET A 103 -30.06 34.66 -5.60
N LYS A 104 -31.17 34.53 -6.37
CA LYS A 104 -32.45 35.20 -6.07
C LYS A 104 -33.14 34.65 -4.82
N LEU A 105 -32.93 33.36 -4.51
CA LEU A 105 -33.48 32.71 -3.31
C LEU A 105 -32.64 32.97 -2.05
N LEU A 106 -31.38 33.37 -2.20
CA LEU A 106 -30.50 33.66 -1.07
C LEU A 106 -30.79 35.05 -0.49
N PRO A 107 -30.97 35.19 0.82
CA PRO A 107 -31.16 36.49 1.46
C PRO A 107 -29.96 37.40 1.19
N LYS A 108 -30.23 38.67 0.84
CA LYS A 108 -29.18 39.66 0.54
C LYS A 108 -28.14 39.67 1.65
N PRO A 109 -26.84 39.59 1.31
CA PRO A 109 -25.80 39.53 2.31
C PRO A 109 -25.79 40.81 3.15
N LYS A 110 -25.89 40.65 4.48
CA LYS A 110 -25.88 41.78 5.42
C LYS A 110 -24.49 42.41 5.47
N LYS A 111 -24.41 43.71 5.24
CA LYS A 111 -23.21 44.51 5.39
C LYS A 111 -23.17 45.17 6.76
N ILE A 112 -21.96 45.39 7.28
CA ILE A 112 -21.69 46.11 8.53
C ILE A 112 -20.62 47.17 8.21
N ALA A 113 -20.80 48.38 8.70
CA ALA A 113 -19.81 49.45 8.57
C ALA A 113 -18.87 49.43 9.78
N ILE A 114 -17.55 49.39 9.55
CA ILE A 114 -16.52 49.48 10.58
C ILE A 114 -15.54 50.58 10.13
N TYR A 115 -15.34 51.61 10.96
CA TYR A 115 -14.46 52.77 10.65
C TYR A 115 -14.71 53.40 9.26
N GLY A 116 -15.98 53.49 8.83
CA GLY A 116 -16.36 54.09 7.55
C GLY A 116 -16.24 53.16 6.33
N PHE A 117 -15.77 51.92 6.51
CA PHE A 117 -15.70 50.92 5.45
C PHE A 117 -16.83 49.88 5.59
N GLU A 118 -17.48 49.54 4.48
CA GLU A 118 -18.50 48.50 4.44
C GLU A 118 -17.89 47.11 4.26
N PHE A 119 -18.17 46.21 5.19
CA PHE A 119 -17.76 44.81 5.10
C PHE A 119 -18.97 43.88 5.11
N LEU A 120 -18.86 42.75 4.42
CA LEU A 120 -19.81 41.65 4.58
C LEU A 120 -19.72 41.11 6.00
N ARG A 121 -20.86 40.94 6.69
CA ARG A 121 -20.90 40.41 8.07
C ARG A 121 -20.16 39.09 8.19
N THR A 122 -20.27 38.22 7.18
CA THR A 122 -19.59 36.92 7.13
C THR A 122 -18.07 37.07 7.11
N SER A 123 -17.54 38.05 6.36
CA SER A 123 -16.11 38.33 6.29
C SER A 123 -15.54 38.73 7.66
N VAL A 124 -16.25 39.60 8.38
CA VAL A 124 -15.86 40.04 9.73
C VAL A 124 -15.85 38.85 10.70
N ILE A 125 -16.87 37.99 10.65
CA ILE A 125 -16.95 36.80 11.51
C ILE A 125 -15.78 35.85 11.23
N ILE A 126 -15.51 35.56 9.95
CA ILE A 126 -14.40 34.69 9.55
C ILE A 126 -13.06 35.27 10.02
N PHE A 127 -12.86 36.59 9.86
CA PHE A 127 -11.65 37.26 10.30
C PHE A 127 -11.43 37.12 11.82
N VAL A 128 -12.47 37.36 12.63
CA VAL A 128 -12.39 37.22 14.10
C VAL A 128 -12.10 35.78 14.50
N LEU A 129 -12.77 34.79 13.88
CA LEU A 129 -12.51 33.38 14.16
C LEU A 129 -11.08 32.97 13.80
N SER A 130 -10.56 33.46 12.67
CA SER A 130 -9.17 33.24 12.27
C SER A 130 -8.18 33.82 13.27
N LEU A 131 -8.43 35.02 13.81
CA LEU A 131 -7.60 35.60 14.86
C LEU A 131 -7.62 34.75 16.14
N ILE A 132 -8.80 34.32 16.59
CA ILE A 132 -8.93 33.46 17.79
C ILE A 132 -8.17 32.15 17.60
N ALA A 133 -8.30 31.52 16.44
CA ALA A 133 -7.60 30.28 16.12
C ALA A 133 -6.09 30.47 16.11
N PHE A 134 -5.60 31.55 15.48
CA PHE A 134 -4.19 31.89 15.45
C PHE A 134 -3.62 32.07 16.87
N PHE A 135 -4.24 32.90 17.69
CA PHE A 135 -3.79 33.11 19.07
C PHE A 135 -3.83 31.83 19.90
N SER A 136 -4.86 30.99 19.72
CA SER A 136 -4.95 29.70 20.41
C SER A 136 -3.78 28.79 20.06
N VAL A 137 -3.41 28.72 18.78
CA VAL A 137 -2.25 27.93 18.31
C VAL A 137 -0.95 28.48 18.90
N THR A 138 -0.73 29.80 18.82
CA THR A 138 0.48 30.42 19.36
C THR A 138 0.62 30.20 20.87
N LEU A 139 -0.46 30.35 21.63
CA LEU A 139 -0.46 30.10 23.07
C LEU A 139 -0.23 28.62 23.40
N ASN A 140 -0.81 27.69 22.63
CA ASN A 140 -0.62 26.27 22.84
C ASN A 140 0.83 25.84 22.59
N ILE A 141 1.47 26.34 21.53
CA ILE A 141 2.89 26.09 21.25
C ILE A 141 3.75 26.60 22.41
N LYS A 142 3.50 27.84 22.86
CA LYS A 142 4.24 28.43 23.99
C LYS A 142 4.09 27.60 25.27
N GLN A 143 2.87 27.17 25.59
CA GLN A 143 2.60 26.32 26.75
C GLN A 143 3.34 24.97 26.66
N MET A 144 3.42 24.37 25.46
CA MET A 144 4.14 23.13 25.25
C MET A 144 5.65 23.31 25.44
N ASP A 145 6.22 24.42 24.96
CA ASP A 145 7.64 24.73 25.15
C ASP A 145 7.98 24.99 26.63
N ASP A 146 7.14 25.76 27.33
CA ASP A 146 7.28 26.00 28.77
C ASP A 146 7.21 24.68 29.57
N TYR A 147 6.26 23.80 29.21
CA TYR A 147 6.13 22.47 29.81
C TYR A 147 7.36 21.60 29.56
N ARG A 148 7.89 21.62 28.33
CA ARG A 148 9.10 20.87 27.97
C ARG A 148 10.30 21.35 28.78
N ALA A 149 10.50 22.66 28.89
CA ALA A 149 11.57 23.24 29.69
C ALA A 149 11.46 22.84 31.17
N LEU A 150 10.25 22.88 31.73
CA LEU A 150 10.01 22.46 33.11
C LEU A 150 10.30 20.97 33.32
N LYS A 151 9.83 20.11 32.40
CA LYS A 151 10.08 18.66 32.45
C LYS A 151 11.57 18.34 32.43
N THR A 152 12.35 19.02 31.59
CA THR A 152 13.81 18.85 31.53
C THR A 152 14.47 19.21 32.86
N LYS A 153 14.07 20.32 33.49
CA LYS A 153 14.59 20.71 34.81
C LYS A 153 14.30 19.66 35.89
N TYR A 154 13.07 19.14 35.93
CA TYR A 154 12.71 18.08 36.88
C TYR A 154 13.49 16.78 36.65
N TYR A 155 13.72 16.42 35.39
CA TYR A 155 14.54 15.26 35.05
C TYR A 155 15.98 15.43 35.55
N GLN A 156 16.60 16.59 35.27
CA GLN A 156 17.94 16.91 35.76
C GLN A 156 18.02 16.89 37.29
N GLN A 157 17.01 17.41 37.98
CA GLN A 157 16.97 17.38 39.45
C GLN A 157 16.87 15.95 39.99
N THR A 158 16.04 15.11 39.37
CA THR A 158 15.91 13.69 39.75
C THR A 158 17.22 12.94 39.56
N GLU A 159 17.88 13.12 38.42
CA GLU A 159 19.20 12.54 38.13
C GLU A 159 20.26 12.97 39.15
N TYR A 160 20.30 14.27 39.48
CA TYR A 160 21.23 14.79 40.48
C TYR A 160 21.01 14.15 41.86
N ILE A 161 19.77 14.03 42.32
CA ILE A 161 19.43 13.38 43.59
C ILE A 161 19.83 11.90 43.57
N TYR A 162 19.60 11.20 42.46
CA TYR A 162 19.96 9.79 42.30
C TYR A 162 21.48 9.59 42.40
N GLN A 163 22.27 10.45 41.74
CA GLN A 163 23.74 10.41 41.80
C GLN A 163 24.26 10.67 43.22
N MET A 164 23.72 11.67 43.91
CA MET A 164 24.10 11.97 45.30
C MET A 164 23.83 10.79 46.24
N HIS A 165 22.64 10.17 46.14
CA HIS A 165 22.27 9.03 46.96
C HIS A 165 23.12 7.77 46.68
N HIS A 166 23.60 7.59 45.44
CA HIS A 166 24.54 6.51 45.11
C HIS A 166 25.97 6.80 45.55
N ALA A 167 26.42 8.06 45.49
CA ALA A 167 27.74 8.46 45.97
C ALA A 167 27.88 8.34 47.50
N GLU A 168 26.82 8.55 48.27
CA GLU A 168 26.82 8.34 49.74
C GLU A 168 26.82 6.87 50.17
N LYS A 169 26.50 5.93 49.27
CA LYS A 169 26.36 4.50 49.57
C LYS A 169 27.51 3.62 49.08
N GLY A 170 28.53 4.20 48.43
CA GLY A 170 29.77 3.54 48.04
C GLY A 170 30.91 3.94 48.96
#